data_AF-A0A7K1FSP3-F1
#
_entry.id   AF-A0A7K1FSP3-F1
#
_cell.length_a   1.000
_cell.length_b   1.000
_cell.length_c   1.000
_cell.angle_alpha   90.00
_cell.angle_beta   90.00
_cell.angle_gamma   90.00
#
_symmetry.space_group_name_H-M   'P 1'
#
loop_
_entity.id
_entity.type
_entity.pdbx_description
1 polymer ?
#
loop_
_entity_poly.entity_id
_entity_poly.type
_entity_poly.pdbx_seq_one_letter_code
_entity_poly.pdbx_strand_id
1 'polypeptide(L)'
;MEHGFRPDDQRWTSQLERLVQHVKVHGLPPSTSVGTSADERRLGYWLSTQRREERLGTLADDRRARLDEAVPTWRRHRPIWS
;
A
#
# COMPACT_ATOMS: atom_id res chain seq x y z
N MET A 1 -20.78 -7.44 -15.09
CA MET A 1 -20.42 -7.19 -13.69
C MET A 1 -19.60 -5.91 -13.68
N GLU A 2 -20.29 -4.79 -13.48
CA GLU A 2 -19.70 -3.45 -13.53
C GLU A 2 -19.01 -3.19 -12.20
N HIS A 3 -17.67 -3.24 -12.18
CA HIS A 3 -16.90 -2.85 -11.00
C HIS A 3 -16.87 -1.31 -10.96
N GLY A 4 -18.01 -0.76 -10.53
CA GLY A 4 -18.27 0.67 -10.46
C GLY A 4 -17.21 1.39 -9.64
N PHE A 5 -16.68 2.45 -10.24
CA PHE A 5 -15.87 3.49 -9.64
C PHE A 5 -16.34 3.80 -8.21
N ARG A 6 -15.59 3.34 -7.21
CA ARG A 6 -15.85 3.68 -5.81
C ARG A 6 -15.23 5.04 -5.54
N PRO A 7 -15.88 5.98 -4.82
CA PRO A 7 -15.24 7.23 -4.41
C PRO A 7 -13.97 7.03 -3.55
N ASP A 8 -13.77 5.82 -3.03
CA ASP A 8 -12.52 5.36 -2.40
C ASP A 8 -11.33 5.28 -3.39
N ASP A 9 -11.55 5.21 -4.71
CA ASP A 9 -10.48 5.04 -5.70
C ASP A 9 -9.55 6.23 -5.82
N GLN A 10 -10.04 7.47 -5.65
CA GLN A 10 -9.15 8.64 -5.66
C GLN A 10 -8.22 8.61 -4.45
N ARG A 11 -8.76 8.36 -3.24
CA ARG A 11 -7.95 8.24 -2.03
C ARG A 11 -6.99 7.07 -2.12
N TRP A 12 -7.45 5.93 -2.62
CA TRP A 12 -6.63 4.74 -2.83
C TRP A 12 -5.50 5.00 -3.83
N THR A 13 -5.81 5.64 -4.96
CA THR A 13 -4.84 6.01 -5.99
C THR A 13 -3.82 7.00 -5.44
N SER A 14 -4.24 8.05 -4.73
CA SER A 14 -3.30 8.99 -4.10
C SER A 14 -2.38 8.29 -3.08
N GLN A 15 -2.89 7.30 -2.35
CA GLN A 15 -2.07 6.52 -1.42
C GLN A 15 -1.08 5.60 -2.17
N LEU A 16 -1.50 5.01 -3.30
CA LEU A 16 -0.62 4.25 -4.18
C LEU A 16 0.50 5.14 -4.75
N GLU A 17 0.18 6.33 -5.24
CA GLU A 17 1.19 7.26 -5.77
C GLU A 17 2.21 7.65 -4.69
N ARG A 18 1.73 7.96 -3.48
CA ARG A 18 2.59 8.22 -2.33
C ARG A 18 3.47 7.02 -1.97
N LEU A 19 2.93 5.80 -2.06
CA LEU A 19 3.70 4.58 -1.86
C LEU A 19 4.80 4.45 -2.92
N VAL A 20 4.48 4.67 -4.20
CA VAL A 20 5.44 4.61 -5.31
C VAL A 20 6.55 5.63 -5.11
N GLN A 21 6.22 6.87 -4.76
CA GLN A 21 7.23 7.90 -4.49
C GLN A 21 8.13 7.50 -3.31
N HIS A 22 7.54 6.97 -2.23
CA HIS A 22 8.31 6.51 -1.08
C HIS A 22 9.28 5.38 -1.46
N VAL A 23 8.81 4.36 -2.20
CA VAL A 23 9.66 3.26 -2.66
C VAL A 23 10.70 3.74 -3.65
N LYS A 24 10.40 4.74 -4.49
CA LYS A 24 11.36 5.34 -5.42
C LYS A 24 12.50 6.07 -4.70
N VAL A 25 12.19 6.75 -3.60
CA VAL A 25 13.17 7.51 -2.80
C VAL A 25 13.98 6.60 -1.87
N HIS A 26 13.32 5.67 -1.17
CA HIS A 26 13.96 4.85 -0.13
C HIS A 26 14.34 3.43 -0.62
N GLY A 27 13.86 3.01 -1.80
CA GLY A 27 14.03 1.65 -2.33
C GLY A 27 13.18 0.59 -1.61
N LEU A 28 12.45 0.96 -0.57
CA LEU A 28 11.76 0.05 0.35
C LEU A 28 10.33 0.50 0.64
N PRO A 29 9.41 -0.42 0.95
CA PRO A 29 8.07 -0.07 1.39
C PRO A 29 8.09 0.70 2.73
N PRO A 30 7.14 1.62 2.94
CA PRO A 30 7.06 2.48 4.11
C PRO A 30 6.88 1.67 5.39
N SER A 31 7.50 2.14 6.46
CA SER A 31 7.46 1.48 7.76
C SER A 31 6.45 2.13 8.71
N THR A 32 5.96 1.37 9.68
CA THR A 32 5.17 1.88 10.81
C THR A 32 6.05 2.20 12.03
N SER A 33 7.37 2.16 11.88
CA SER A 33 8.35 2.36 12.96
C SER A 33 8.26 3.75 13.62
N VAL A 34 8.52 3.81 14.93
CA VAL A 34 8.40 5.01 15.78
C VAL A 34 9.29 6.20 15.36
N GLY A 35 10.33 5.99 14.52
CA GLY A 35 11.19 7.06 13.99
C GLY A 35 10.75 7.67 12.65
N THR A 36 9.65 7.21 12.06
CA THR A 36 9.22 7.63 10.71
C THR A 36 8.20 8.76 10.77
N SER A 37 8.13 9.57 9.70
CA SER A 37 7.17 10.67 9.58
C SER A 37 5.73 10.18 9.72
N ALA A 38 4.83 11.03 10.22
CA ALA A 38 3.42 10.66 10.39
C ALA A 38 2.77 10.18 9.07
N ASP A 39 3.18 10.76 7.96
CA ASP A 39 2.78 10.36 6.61
C ASP A 39 3.24 8.96 6.22
N GLU A 40 4.46 8.58 6.58
CA GLU A 40 4.99 7.24 6.31
C GLU A 40 4.24 6.19 7.13
N ARG A 41 3.98 6.47 8.41
CA ARG A 41 3.18 5.56 9.26
C ARG A 41 1.77 5.35 8.72
N ARG A 42 1.13 6.42 8.22
CA ARG A 42 -0.19 6.32 7.57
C ARG A 42 -0.13 5.45 6.32
N LEU A 43 0.92 5.57 5.50
CA LEU A 43 1.12 4.71 4.33
C LEU A 43 1.40 3.26 4.73
N GLY A 44 2.19 3.02 5.78
CA GLY A 44 2.45 1.69 6.33
C GLY A 44 1.18 1.01 6.86
N TYR A 45 0.30 1.76 7.54
CA TYR A 45 -1.01 1.26 7.96
C TYR A 45 -1.91 0.95 6.77
N TRP A 46 -1.99 1.84 5.78
CA TRP A 46 -2.75 1.62 4.55
C TRP A 46 -2.28 0.36 3.81
N LEU A 47 -0.96 0.19 3.65
CA LEU A 47 -0.36 -0.98 3.03
C LEU A 47 -0.66 -2.27 3.83
N SER A 48 -0.68 -2.18 5.15
CA SER A 48 -1.07 -3.30 6.02
C SER A 48 -2.53 -3.72 5.81
N THR A 49 -3.43 -2.75 5.62
CA THR A 49 -4.83 -3.02 5.24
C THR A 49 -4.89 -3.73 3.88
N GLN A 50 -4.15 -3.27 2.86
CA GLN A 50 -4.17 -3.91 1.54
C GLN A 50 -3.67 -5.37 1.60
N ARG A 51 -2.62 -5.63 2.37
CA ARG A 51 -2.12 -7.00 2.60
C ARG A 51 -3.13 -7.86 3.35
N ARG A 52 -3.85 -7.29 4.32
CA ARG A 52 -4.91 -8.00 5.05
C ARG A 52 -6.05 -8.37 4.11
N GLU A 53 -6.52 -7.44 3.28
CA GLU A 53 -7.57 -7.72 2.28
C GLU A 53 -7.13 -8.75 1.25
N GLU A 54 -5.85 -8.74 0.85
CA GLU A 54 -5.28 -9.75 -0.05
C GLU A 54 -5.33 -11.14 0.57
N ARG A 55 -4.88 -11.27 1.83
CA ARG A 55 -4.94 -12.53 2.59
C ARG A 55 -6.36 -13.02 2.83
N LEU A 56 -7.32 -12.11 2.95
CA LEU A 56 -8.74 -12.43 3.10
C LEU A 56 -9.44 -12.71 1.77
N GLY A 57 -8.76 -12.50 0.63
CA GLY A 57 -9.37 -12.63 -0.70
C GLY A 57 -10.40 -11.55 -1.03
N THR A 58 -10.44 -10.45 -0.27
CA THR A 58 -11.39 -9.34 -0.45
C THR A 58 -10.78 -8.15 -1.19
N LEU A 59 -9.46 -8.17 -1.43
CA LEU A 59 -8.80 -7.15 -2.23
C LEU A 59 -9.28 -7.25 -3.68
N ALA A 60 -9.74 -6.13 -4.23
CA ALA A 60 -10.15 -6.06 -5.63
C ALA A 60 -8.97 -6.41 -6.55
N ASP A 61 -9.24 -7.20 -7.59
CA ASP A 61 -8.20 -7.68 -8.50
C ASP A 61 -7.46 -6.53 -9.20
N ASP A 62 -8.19 -5.47 -9.57
CA ASP A 62 -7.61 -4.23 -10.12
C ASP A 62 -6.61 -3.57 -9.16
N ARG A 63 -6.97 -3.47 -7.87
CA ARG A 63 -6.08 -2.90 -6.84
C ARG A 63 -4.83 -3.75 -6.64
N ARG A 64 -5.00 -5.07 -6.67
CA ARG A 64 -3.89 -6.02 -6.60
C ARG A 64 -2.96 -5.84 -7.79
N ALA A 65 -3.49 -5.80 -9.02
CA ALA A 65 -2.71 -5.61 -10.23
C ALA A 65 -1.93 -4.29 -10.21
N ARG A 66 -2.58 -3.19 -9.83
CA ARG A 66 -1.95 -1.88 -9.71
C ARG A 66 -0.84 -1.85 -8.64
N LEU A 67 -1.02 -2.53 -7.51
CA LEU A 67 0.03 -2.66 -6.50
C LEU A 67 1.21 -3.51 -6.98
N ASP A 68 0.94 -4.60 -7.70
CA ASP A 68 1.95 -5.50 -8.24
C ASP A 68 2.81 -4.80 -9.31
N GLU A 69 2.16 -4.06 -10.21
CA GLU A 69 2.82 -3.25 -11.24
C GLU A 69 3.63 -2.09 -10.64
N ALA A 70 3.02 -1.34 -9.73
CA ALA A 70 3.64 -0.12 -9.23
C ALA A 70 4.74 -0.38 -8.18
N VAL A 71 4.56 -1.40 -7.33
CA VAL A 71 5.45 -1.67 -6.20
C VAL A 71 5.55 -3.18 -5.96
N PRO A 72 6.29 -3.97 -6.75
CA PRO A 72 6.34 -5.44 -6.60
C PRO A 72 6.81 -5.91 -5.21
N THR A 73 7.49 -5.06 -4.45
CA THR A 73 7.92 -5.32 -3.07
C THR A 73 6.84 -5.02 -2.02
N TRP A 74 5.63 -4.60 -2.42
CA TRP A 74 4.54 -4.19 -1.54
C TRP A 74 4.08 -5.32 -0.61
N ARG A 75 4.31 -6.59 -0.95
CA ARG A 75 4.00 -7.77 -0.10
C ARG A 75 5.07 -8.06 0.95
N ARG A 76 6.28 -7.51 0.79
CA ARG A 76 7.42 -7.76 1.68
C ARG A 76 7.20 -7.04 3.01
N HIS A 77 6.93 -7.81 4.06
CA HIS A 77 6.83 -7.28 5.41
C HIS A 77 8.23 -7.09 5.99
N ARG A 78 8.57 -5.87 6.39
CA ARG A 78 9.71 -5.62 7.27
C ARG A 78 9.18 -5.70 8.71
N PRO A 79 9.63 -6.67 9.52
CA PRO A 79 9.18 -6.77 10.90
C PRO A 79 9.60 -5.53 11.70
N ILE A 80 8.72 -5.10 12.61
CA ILE A 80 8.87 -3.90 13.43
C ILE A 80 9.87 -4.04 14.60
N TRP A 81 10.76 -5.05 14.59
CA TRP A 81 11.66 -5.34 15.71
C TRP A 81 13.17 -5.25 15.42
N SER A 82 13.62 -4.58 14.35
CA SER A 82 15.06 -4.29 14.16
C SER A 82 15.47 -2.93 14.69
#